data_AF-A0A7C1GCM1-F1
#
_entry.id   AF-A0A7C1GCM1-F1
#
_cell.length_a   1.000
_cell.length_b   1.000
_cell.length_c   1.000
_cell.angle_alpha   90.00
_cell.angle_beta   90.00
_cell.angle_gamma   90.00
#
_symmetry.space_group_name_H-M   'P 1'
#
loop_
_entity.id
_entity.type
_entity.pdbx_description
1 polymer ?
#
loop_
_entity_poly.entity_id
_entity_poly.type
_entity_poly.pdbx_seq_one_letter_code
_entity_poly.pdbx_strand_id
1 'polypeptide(L)'
;MSVQKLDTPLISHLRSEEKLKARIKQECENLASSPCKVATRYDPDWGYVYEVKVDAGARKALEANLKLQEKFPGVPIVVEWTG
;
A
#
# COMPACT_ATOMS: atom_id res chain seq x y z
N MET A 1 -12.18 -20.24 33.56
CA MET A 1 -12.35 -20.69 32.16
C MET A 1 -11.54 -19.77 31.28
N SER A 2 -10.45 -20.27 30.73
CA SER A 2 -9.47 -19.49 29.97
C SER A 2 -10.04 -19.05 28.63
N VAL A 3 -9.97 -17.76 28.35
CA VAL A 3 -10.11 -17.20 26.99
C VAL A 3 -8.98 -17.80 26.16
N GLN A 4 -9.33 -18.56 25.13
CA GLN A 4 -8.37 -19.11 24.18
C GLN A 4 -7.61 -17.94 23.55
N LYS A 5 -6.31 -17.87 23.81
CA LYS A 5 -5.40 -16.98 23.10
C LYS A 5 -5.37 -17.45 21.65
N LEU A 6 -5.91 -16.62 20.75
CA LEU A 6 -5.74 -16.78 19.31
C LEU A 6 -4.28 -16.38 18.97
N ASP A 7 -3.34 -17.23 19.32
CA ASP A 7 -1.98 -17.19 18.78
C ASP A 7 -2.03 -17.81 17.38
N THR A 8 -2.43 -17.01 16.38
CA THR A 8 -2.56 -17.47 14.99
C THR A 8 -1.75 -16.59 14.01
N PRO A 9 -0.90 -17.15 13.14
CA PRO A 9 -0.09 -16.42 12.15
C PRO A 9 -0.89 -15.43 11.29
N LEU A 10 -2.16 -15.71 10.99
CA LEU A 10 -3.05 -14.85 10.23
C LEU A 10 -3.19 -13.43 10.81
N ILE A 11 -3.32 -13.31 12.15
CA ILE A 11 -3.54 -12.01 12.80
C ILE A 11 -2.29 -11.14 12.71
N SER A 12 -1.10 -11.75 12.75
CA SER A 12 0.17 -11.04 12.63
C SER A 12 0.44 -10.52 11.21
N HIS A 13 0.03 -11.27 10.18
CA HIS A 13 0.17 -10.88 8.78
C HIS A 13 -0.77 -9.72 8.43
N LEU A 14 -2.03 -9.80 8.86
CA LEU A 14 -3.01 -8.72 8.65
C LEU A 14 -2.57 -7.39 9.32
N ARG A 15 -2.00 -7.46 10.53
CA ARG A 15 -1.43 -6.26 11.19
C ARG A 15 -0.24 -5.67 10.44
N SER A 16 0.53 -6.50 9.75
CA SER A 16 1.70 -6.06 8.98
C SER A 16 1.26 -5.42 7.65
N GLU A 17 0.24 -5.98 7.01
CA GLU A 17 -0.37 -5.44 5.79
C GLU A 17 -0.96 -4.05 6.01
N GLU A 18 -1.80 -3.88 7.03
CA GLU A 18 -2.44 -2.59 7.33
C GLU A 18 -1.41 -1.51 7.73
N LYS A 19 -0.33 -1.88 8.43
CA LYS A 19 0.78 -0.96 8.70
C LYS A 19 1.50 -0.54 7.43
N LEU A 20 1.76 -1.48 6.52
CA LEU A 20 2.43 -1.19 5.25
C LEU A 20 1.54 -0.31 4.36
N LYS A 21 0.26 -0.62 4.27
CA LYS A 21 -0.76 0.18 3.58
C LYS A 21 -0.80 1.62 4.08
N ALA A 22 -0.82 1.83 5.39
CA ALA A 22 -0.79 3.16 5.99
C ALA A 22 0.49 3.92 5.63
N ARG A 23 1.63 3.23 5.63
CA ARG A 23 2.95 3.81 5.30
C ARG A 23 3.07 4.15 3.81
N ILE A 24 2.56 3.30 2.92
CA ILE A 24 2.47 3.58 1.47
C ILE A 24 1.57 4.79 1.23
N LYS A 25 0.40 4.85 1.88
CA LYS A 25 -0.52 5.98 1.77
C LYS A 25 0.17 7.29 2.15
N GLN A 26 0.78 7.32 3.34
CA GLN A 26 1.45 8.50 3.85
C GLN A 26 2.55 8.97 2.90
N GLU A 27 3.36 8.05 2.36
CA GLU A 27 4.42 8.44 1.43
C GLU A 27 3.91 8.86 0.06
N CYS A 28 2.82 8.28 -0.43
CA CYS A 28 2.16 8.77 -1.63
C CYS A 28 1.70 10.23 -1.44
N GLU A 29 1.04 10.53 -0.33
CA GLU A 29 0.53 11.88 -0.04
C GLU A 29 1.67 12.90 0.06
N ASN A 30 2.78 12.53 0.69
CA ASN A 30 3.99 13.36 0.76
C ASN A 30 4.60 13.62 -0.62
N LEU A 31 4.72 12.58 -1.45
CA LEU A 31 5.38 12.65 -2.76
C LEU A 31 4.54 13.39 -3.80
N ALA A 32 3.24 13.11 -3.84
CA ALA A 32 2.32 13.72 -4.79
C ALA A 32 1.82 15.11 -4.35
N SER A 33 1.96 15.44 -3.06
CA SER A 33 1.33 16.62 -2.44
C SER A 33 -0.18 16.67 -2.72
N SER A 34 -0.83 15.51 -2.67
CA SER A 34 -2.25 15.32 -2.99
C SER A 34 -2.81 14.12 -2.23
N PRO A 35 -4.13 14.06 -1.93
CA PRO A 35 -4.72 12.90 -1.29
C PRO A 35 -4.50 11.61 -2.08
N CYS A 36 -4.15 10.53 -1.36
CA CYS A 36 -4.03 9.20 -1.93
C CYS A 36 -5.00 8.22 -1.24
N LYS A 37 -5.56 7.30 -2.02
CA LYS A 37 -6.31 6.14 -1.49
C LYS A 37 -5.52 4.89 -1.79
N VAL A 38 -5.41 4.00 -0.81
CA VAL A 38 -4.71 2.72 -0.98
C VAL A 38 -5.68 1.58 -0.70
N ALA A 39 -5.87 0.72 -1.70
CA ALA A 39 -6.55 -0.55 -1.58
C ALA A 39 -5.52 -1.67 -1.63
N THR A 40 -5.89 -2.84 -1.08
CA THR A 40 -5.05 -4.04 -1.13
C THR A 40 -5.83 -5.13 -1.83
N ARG A 41 -5.18 -5.84 -2.76
CA ARG A 41 -5.73 -7.02 -3.43
C ARG A 41 -4.72 -8.17 -3.28
N TYR A 42 -5.20 -9.37 -2.97
CA TYR A 42 -4.33 -10.55 -3.00
C TYR A 42 -4.29 -11.13 -4.42
N ASP A 43 -3.09 -11.35 -4.93
CA ASP A 43 -2.80 -12.01 -6.19
C ASP A 43 -2.01 -13.30 -5.91
N PRO A 44 -2.40 -14.47 -6.47
CA PRO A 44 -1.71 -15.73 -6.20
C PRO A 44 -0.24 -15.76 -6.60
N ASP A 45 0.14 -15.01 -7.64
CA ASP A 45 1.50 -15.00 -8.16
C ASP A 45 2.36 -13.94 -7.46
N TRP A 46 1.74 -12.81 -7.06
CA TRP A 46 2.47 -11.64 -6.57
C TRP A 46 2.29 -11.38 -5.06
N GLY A 47 1.35 -12.06 -4.41
CA GLY A 47 0.95 -11.80 -3.04
C GLY A 47 0.06 -10.56 -2.90
N TYR A 48 0.21 -9.80 -1.82
CA TYR A 48 -0.56 -8.57 -1.62
C TYR A 48 -0.06 -7.44 -2.54
N VAL A 49 -0.93 -7.01 -3.44
CA VAL A 49 -0.74 -5.85 -4.33
C VAL A 49 -1.43 -4.64 -3.75
N TYR A 50 -0.70 -3.53 -3.68
CA TYR A 50 -1.18 -2.25 -3.16
C TYR A 50 -1.54 -1.32 -4.32
N GLU A 51 -2.84 -1.10 -4.49
CA GLU A 51 -3.40 -0.23 -5.53
C GLU A 51 -3.58 1.18 -4.95
N VAL A 52 -2.83 2.14 -5.48
CA VAL A 52 -2.76 3.51 -5.01
C VAL A 52 -3.44 4.43 -6.01
N LYS A 53 -4.54 5.07 -5.62
CA LYS A 53 -5.20 6.12 -6.41
C LYS A 53 -4.72 7.48 -5.94
N VAL A 54 -4.18 8.29 -6.85
CA VAL A 54 -3.69 9.63 -6.58
C VAL A 54 -4.47 10.68 -7.37
N ASP A 55 -4.92 11.72 -6.68
CA ASP A 55 -5.60 12.86 -7.30
C ASP A 55 -4.58 13.88 -7.84
N ALA A 56 -3.84 13.47 -8.86
CA ALA A 56 -2.81 14.30 -9.51
C ALA A 56 -2.70 13.94 -10.99
N GLY A 57 -2.15 14.84 -11.80
CA GLY A 57 -1.89 14.56 -13.21
C GLY A 57 -0.85 13.46 -13.42
N ALA A 58 -0.90 12.80 -14.59
CA ALA A 58 -0.10 11.63 -14.94
C ALA A 58 1.41 11.74 -14.62
N ARG A 59 2.03 12.90 -14.86
CA ARG A 59 3.45 13.13 -14.57
C ARG A 59 3.77 12.97 -13.07
N LYS A 60 2.99 13.63 -12.22
CA LYS A 60 3.19 13.55 -10.76
C LYS A 60 2.90 12.14 -10.24
N ALA A 61 1.87 11.49 -10.78
CA ALA A 61 1.57 10.10 -10.44
C ALA A 61 2.71 9.15 -10.80
N LEU A 62 3.33 9.33 -11.97
CA LEU A 62 4.49 8.55 -12.38
C LEU A 62 5.71 8.81 -11.47
N GLU A 63 6.00 10.06 -11.16
CA GLU A 63 7.10 10.41 -10.24
C GLU A 63 6.88 9.82 -8.84
N ALA A 64 5.63 9.83 -8.33
CA ALA A 64 5.27 9.18 -7.08
C ALA A 64 5.44 7.66 -7.16
N ASN A 65 5.00 7.03 -8.25
CA ASN A 65 5.13 5.58 -8.47
C ASN A 65 6.59 5.12 -8.40
N LEU A 66 7.48 5.78 -9.14
CA LEU A 66 8.91 5.43 -9.16
C LEU A 66 9.53 5.52 -7.76
N LYS A 67 9.27 6.62 -7.04
CA LYS A 67 9.80 6.82 -5.69
C LYS A 67 9.21 5.85 -4.66
N LEU A 68 7.94 5.45 -4.81
CA LEU A 68 7.35 4.40 -3.96
C LEU A 68 8.04 3.06 -4.22
N GLN A 69 8.27 2.68 -5.47
CA GLN A 69 8.98 1.44 -5.80
C GLN A 69 10.42 1.42 -5.27
N GLU A 70 11.12 2.55 -5.31
CA GLU A 70 12.46 2.70 -4.70
C GLU A 70 12.42 2.55 -3.17
N LYS A 71 11.43 3.15 -2.49
CA LYS A 71 11.30 3.12 -1.03
C LYS A 71 10.80 1.78 -0.48
N PHE A 72 10.04 1.04 -1.28
CA PHE A 72 9.41 -0.23 -0.89
C PHE A 72 9.84 -1.35 -1.84
N PRO A 73 11.14 -1.70 -1.88
CA PRO A 73 11.64 -2.72 -2.79
C PRO A 73 10.98 -4.08 -2.52
N GLY A 74 10.52 -4.74 -3.57
CA GLY A 74 9.85 -6.04 -3.50
C GLY A 74 8.39 -5.99 -3.06
N VAL A 75 7.83 -4.80 -2.82
CA VAL A 75 6.39 -4.63 -2.55
C VAL A 75 5.68 -4.33 -3.88
N PRO A 76 4.69 -5.14 -4.30
CA PRO A 76 3.91 -4.85 -5.50
C PRO A 76 3.02 -3.63 -5.29
N ILE A 77 3.41 -2.49 -5.88
CA ILE A 77 2.67 -1.22 -5.80
C ILE A 77 2.28 -0.79 -7.21
N VAL A 78 1.00 -0.47 -7.40
CA VAL A 78 0.46 0.07 -8.65
C VAL A 78 -0.15 1.44 -8.36
N VAL A 79 0.19 2.44 -9.16
CA VAL A 79 -0.34 3.80 -9.02
C VAL A 79 -1.26 4.15 -10.19
N GLU A 80 -2.50 4.50 -9.88
CA GLU A 80 -3.50 5.04 -10.81
C GLU A 80 -3.75 6.52 -10.53
N TRP A 81 -3.91 7.32 -11.58
CA TRP A 81 -4.20 8.75 -11.45
C TRP A 81 -5.63 9.09 -11.88
N THR A 82 -6.22 10.07 -11.21
CA THR A 82 -7.62 10.48 -11.45
C THR A 82 -7.80 11.95 -11.84
N GLY A 83 -6.71 12.73 -11.90
CA GLY A 83 -6.72 14.15 -12.21
C GLY A 83 -6.00 14.53 -13.50
#